data_AF-A0A0A1ZDS6-F1
#
_entry.id   AF-A0A0A1ZDS6-F1
#
_cell.length_a   1.000
_cell.length_b   1.000
_cell.length_c   1.000
_cell.angle_alpha   90.00
_cell.angle_beta   90.00
_cell.angle_gamma   90.00
#
_symmetry.space_group_name_H-M   'P 1'
#
loop_
_entity.id
_entity.type
_entity.pdbx_description
1 polymer ?
#
loop_
_entity_poly.entity_id
_entity_poly.type
_entity_poly.pdbx_seq_one_letter_code
_entity_poly.pdbx_strand_id
1 'polypeptide(L)'
;MNKKEKGNPKSLRNQNNDPNRMNTSETSKRKKDRELPWWVELLFVQLGLPETILIKLLKAKKKSREFIKNDKRTLIIFFFIIAVMTYFYPVIKHAKNKLDCEATAKNYIIKNKNIKRITKRELKMLSTNFCYGGEEVYEIENFKN
;
A
#
# COMPACT_ATOMS: atom_id res chain seq x y z
N MET A 1 18.55 -80.05 -61.59
CA MET A 1 17.54 -78.99 -61.34
C MET A 1 17.60 -78.62 -59.86
N ASN A 2 17.56 -77.33 -59.56
CA ASN A 2 18.08 -76.68 -58.35
C ASN A 2 17.09 -76.64 -57.17
N LYS A 3 17.68 -76.58 -55.95
CA LYS A 3 17.20 -75.89 -54.70
C LYS A 3 16.08 -76.59 -53.89
N LYS A 4 16.07 -76.66 -52.55
CA LYS A 4 16.66 -75.86 -51.44
C LYS A 4 16.63 -76.70 -50.14
N GLU A 5 17.74 -76.84 -49.42
CA GLU A 5 18.12 -76.17 -48.15
C GLU A 5 17.60 -76.80 -46.84
N LYS A 6 18.57 -77.21 -46.01
CA LYS A 6 18.47 -77.74 -44.64
C LYS A 6 18.39 -76.58 -43.64
N GLY A 7 17.60 -76.73 -42.58
CA GLY A 7 17.65 -75.90 -41.37
C GLY A 7 17.14 -76.69 -40.15
N ASN A 8 17.95 -76.72 -39.08
CA ASN A 8 17.81 -77.59 -37.89
C ASN A 8 16.80 -77.08 -36.81
N PRO A 9 16.51 -77.85 -35.74
CA PRO A 9 15.28 -77.72 -34.94
C PRO A 9 15.38 -76.88 -33.64
N LYS A 10 14.20 -76.44 -33.18
CA LYS A 10 13.71 -76.00 -31.84
C LYS A 10 14.73 -75.75 -30.70
N SER A 11 14.64 -74.59 -30.03
CA SER A 11 14.43 -74.51 -28.55
C SER A 11 14.15 -73.10 -28.00
N LEU A 12 13.44 -73.06 -26.86
CA LEU A 12 13.40 -72.04 -25.78
C LEU A 12 12.62 -70.69 -25.96
N ARG A 13 11.31 -70.80 -25.69
CA ARG A 13 10.53 -70.03 -24.69
C ARG A 13 11.32 -68.99 -23.86
N ASN A 14 10.88 -67.73 -23.89
CA ASN A 14 10.62 -66.89 -22.70
C ASN A 14 9.85 -65.61 -23.08
N GLN A 15 8.55 -65.61 -22.77
CA GLN A 15 7.74 -64.40 -22.61
C GLN A 15 8.06 -63.81 -21.24
N ASN A 16 8.83 -62.72 -21.20
CA ASN A 16 8.97 -61.93 -19.98
C ASN A 16 7.97 -60.79 -20.05
N ASN A 17 6.88 -60.96 -19.30
CA ASN A 17 5.93 -59.92 -18.97
C ASN A 17 6.60 -58.95 -18.00
N ASP A 18 6.93 -57.75 -18.45
CA ASP A 18 7.22 -56.60 -17.60
C ASP A 18 6.00 -55.66 -17.57
N PRO A 19 5.16 -55.69 -16.52
CA PRO A 19 4.31 -54.55 -16.18
C PRO A 19 4.88 -53.92 -14.91
N ASN A 20 6.03 -53.25 -15.02
CA ASN A 20 6.61 -52.55 -13.88
C ASN A 20 6.32 -51.04 -13.98
N ARG A 21 5.44 -50.59 -13.07
CA ARG A 21 5.22 -49.20 -12.60
C ARG A 21 4.42 -48.26 -13.49
N MET A 22 3.10 -48.34 -13.36
CA MET A 22 2.19 -47.23 -13.70
C MET A 22 1.67 -46.59 -12.41
N ASN A 23 2.53 -45.83 -11.72
CA ASN A 23 2.15 -44.97 -10.60
C ASN A 23 2.47 -43.52 -10.94
N THR A 24 1.81 -42.99 -11.97
CA THR A 24 1.63 -41.55 -12.10
C THR A 24 0.17 -41.31 -11.79
N SER A 25 -0.16 -41.15 -10.51
CA SER A 25 -1.39 -40.43 -10.18
C SER A 25 -1.25 -39.06 -10.86
N GLU A 26 -1.97 -38.86 -11.96
CA GLU A 26 -2.21 -37.53 -12.50
C GLU A 26 -2.89 -36.72 -11.40
N THR A 27 -2.11 -36.12 -10.51
CA THR A 27 -2.51 -34.89 -9.85
C THR A 27 -2.42 -33.79 -10.91
N SER A 28 -3.18 -33.94 -12.00
CA SER A 28 -3.55 -32.81 -12.81
C SER A 28 -4.42 -31.98 -11.88
N LYS A 29 -3.81 -30.96 -11.27
CA LYS A 29 -4.56 -29.81 -10.77
C LYS A 29 -5.24 -29.22 -12.00
N ARG A 30 -6.36 -29.83 -12.43
CA ARG A 30 -7.32 -29.22 -13.33
C ARG A 30 -7.65 -27.91 -12.66
N LYS A 31 -7.06 -26.83 -13.15
CA LYS A 31 -7.48 -25.48 -12.82
C LYS A 31 -8.92 -25.47 -13.31
N LYS A 32 -9.88 -25.64 -12.38
CA LYS A 32 -11.29 -25.41 -12.66
C LYS A 32 -11.35 -24.09 -13.42
N ASP A 33 -11.97 -24.12 -14.59
CA ASP A 33 -12.31 -22.92 -15.33
C ASP A 33 -12.96 -21.98 -14.33
N ARG A 34 -12.25 -20.87 -14.06
CA ARG A 34 -12.66 -19.94 -13.02
C ARG A 34 -13.88 -19.24 -13.57
N GLU A 35 -15.05 -19.70 -13.15
CA GLU A 35 -16.32 -19.00 -13.30
C GLU A 35 -16.09 -17.51 -13.01
N LEU A 36 -16.61 -16.67 -13.91
CA LEU A 36 -16.37 -15.24 -13.84
C LEU A 36 -16.83 -14.73 -12.46
N PRO A 37 -16.10 -13.78 -11.86
CA PRO A 37 -16.43 -13.28 -10.53
C PRO A 37 -17.89 -12.84 -10.44
N TRP A 38 -18.59 -13.12 -9.35
CA TRP A 38 -20.01 -12.82 -9.14
C TRP A 38 -20.43 -11.36 -9.49
N TRP A 39 -19.54 -10.38 -9.31
CA TRP A 39 -19.76 -8.98 -9.73
C TRP A 39 -19.93 -8.79 -11.25
N VAL A 40 -19.41 -9.73 -12.05
CA VAL A 40 -19.50 -9.72 -13.52
C VAL A 40 -20.92 -10.05 -13.96
N GLU A 41 -21.58 -11.04 -13.36
CA GLU A 41 -22.98 -11.35 -13.66
C GLU A 41 -23.89 -10.14 -13.42
N LEU A 42 -23.65 -9.38 -12.35
CA LEU A 42 -24.36 -8.13 -12.06
C LEU A 42 -24.13 -7.05 -13.14
N LEU A 43 -22.88 -6.89 -13.61
CA LEU A 43 -22.53 -5.94 -14.68
C LEU A 43 -23.14 -6.31 -16.03
N PHE A 44 -23.35 -7.61 -16.28
CA PHE A 44 -23.97 -8.09 -17.50
C PHE A 44 -25.50 -7.91 -17.48
N VAL A 45 -26.16 -8.14 -16.35
CA VAL A 45 -27.64 -8.08 -16.24
C VAL A 45 -28.19 -6.65 -16.20
N GLN A 46 -27.50 -5.70 -15.55
CA GLN A 46 -28.02 -4.34 -15.35
C GLN A 46 -27.44 -3.28 -16.28
N LEU A 47 -26.23 -3.47 -16.80
CA LEU A 47 -25.49 -2.42 -17.52
C LEU A 47 -25.18 -2.78 -18.98
N GLY A 48 -25.39 -4.03 -19.40
CA GLY A 48 -25.10 -4.47 -20.78
C GLY A 48 -23.64 -4.23 -21.17
N LEU A 49 -22.70 -4.73 -20.37
CA LEU A 49 -21.28 -4.42 -20.53
C LEU A 49 -20.73 -4.94 -21.88
N PRO A 50 -20.21 -4.07 -22.76
CA PRO A 50 -19.67 -4.50 -24.05
C PRO A 50 -18.37 -5.31 -23.86
N GLU A 51 -18.22 -6.36 -24.66
CA GLU A 51 -17.14 -7.36 -24.57
C GLU A 51 -15.74 -6.74 -24.63
N THR A 52 -15.60 -5.62 -25.37
CA THR A 52 -14.34 -4.87 -25.47
C THR A 52 -13.89 -4.24 -24.15
N ILE A 53 -14.82 -3.85 -23.28
CA ILE A 53 -14.52 -3.28 -21.95
C ILE A 53 -14.08 -4.39 -20.99
N LEU A 54 -14.72 -5.56 -21.06
CA LEU A 54 -14.35 -6.72 -20.24
C LEU A 54 -12.91 -7.17 -20.54
N ILE A 55 -12.55 -7.28 -21.81
CA ILE A 55 -11.20 -7.68 -22.24
C ILE A 55 -10.15 -6.65 -21.77
N LYS A 56 -10.45 -5.35 -21.88
CA LYS A 56 -9.58 -4.28 -21.38
C LYS A 56 -9.40 -4.36 -19.86
N LEU A 57 -10.48 -4.57 -19.10
CA LEU A 57 -10.44 -4.68 -17.65
C LEU A 57 -9.66 -5.92 -17.19
N LEU A 58 -9.85 -7.06 -17.84
CA LEU A 58 -9.10 -8.29 -17.56
C LEU A 58 -7.61 -8.13 -17.88
N LYS A 59 -7.26 -7.46 -18.99
CA LYS A 59 -5.86 -7.17 -19.35
C LYS A 59 -5.23 -6.18 -18.37
N ALA A 60 -5.95 -5.14 -17.97
CA ALA A 60 -5.52 -4.19 -16.95
C ALA A 60 -5.32 -4.87 -15.59
N LYS A 61 -6.26 -5.73 -15.17
CA LYS A 61 -6.20 -6.53 -13.94
C LYS A 61 -5.01 -7.51 -13.96
N LYS A 62 -4.73 -8.15 -15.09
CA LYS A 62 -3.57 -9.04 -15.23
C LYS A 62 -2.27 -8.24 -15.07
N LYS A 63 -2.16 -7.11 -15.77
CA LYS A 63 -1.00 -6.22 -15.72
C LYS A 63 -0.78 -5.66 -14.31
N SER A 64 -1.81 -5.14 -13.64
CA SER A 64 -1.70 -4.62 -12.27
C SER A 64 -1.30 -5.71 -11.27
N ARG A 65 -1.83 -6.93 -11.41
CA ARG A 65 -1.47 -8.07 -10.55
C ARG A 65 -0.01 -8.48 -10.73
N GLU A 66 0.53 -8.35 -11.94
CA GLU A 66 1.94 -8.62 -12.24
C GLU A 66 2.86 -7.56 -11.61
N PHE A 67 2.51 -6.28 -11.72
CA PHE A 67 3.21 -5.19 -11.01
C PHE A 67 3.18 -5.36 -9.49
N ILE A 68 2.01 -5.67 -8.91
CA ILE A 68 1.87 -5.88 -7.46
C ILE A 68 2.69 -7.10 -7.01
N LYS A 69 2.75 -8.17 -7.82
CA LYS A 69 3.54 -9.36 -7.49
C LYS A 69 5.04 -9.09 -7.56
N ASN A 70 5.48 -8.32 -8.55
CA ASN A 70 6.89 -7.98 -8.75
C ASN A 70 7.41 -7.00 -7.68
N ASP A 71 6.58 -6.02 -7.28
CA ASP A 71 6.99 -4.87 -6.47
C ASP A 71 6.33 -4.77 -5.08
N LYS A 72 5.81 -5.90 -4.56
CA LYS A 72 5.11 -5.94 -3.26
C LYS A 72 5.88 -5.28 -2.11
N ARG A 73 7.22 -5.41 -2.10
CA ARG A 73 8.08 -4.85 -1.04
C ARG A 73 8.11 -3.33 -1.10
N THR A 74 8.22 -2.76 -2.29
CA THR A 74 8.21 -1.32 -2.55
C THR A 74 6.88 -0.69 -2.16
N LEU A 75 5.76 -1.35 -2.49
CA LEU A 75 4.42 -0.89 -2.09
C LEU A 75 4.24 -0.87 -0.57
N ILE A 76 4.69 -1.92 0.13
CA ILE A 76 4.61 -1.97 1.60
C ILE A 76 5.42 -0.84 2.23
N ILE A 77 6.65 -0.59 1.75
CA ILE A 77 7.49 0.51 2.25
C ILE A 77 6.81 1.87 2.01
N PHE A 78 6.22 2.07 0.83
CA PHE A 78 5.49 3.30 0.51
C PHE A 78 4.32 3.55 1.46
N PHE A 79 3.48 2.52 1.71
CA PHE A 79 2.39 2.64 2.67
C PHE A 79 2.88 2.90 4.10
N PHE A 80 4.00 2.28 4.48
CA PHE A 80 4.62 2.53 5.78
C PHE A 80 5.05 4.00 5.94
N ILE A 81 5.68 4.58 4.91
CA ILE A 81 6.09 6.00 4.91
C ILE A 81 4.86 6.92 5.05
N ILE A 82 3.77 6.64 4.32
CA ILE A 82 2.53 7.42 4.41
C ILE A 82 1.92 7.32 5.82
N ALA A 83 1.91 6.14 6.41
CA ALA A 83 1.38 5.94 7.76
C ALA A 83 2.19 6.75 8.79
N VAL A 84 3.51 6.72 8.69
CA VAL A 84 4.41 7.53 9.53
C VAL A 84 4.13 9.03 9.35
N MET A 85 4.07 9.52 8.10
CA MET A 85 3.77 10.94 7.83
C MET A 85 2.42 11.38 8.39
N THR A 86 1.40 10.53 8.27
CA THR A 86 0.06 10.82 8.77
C THR A 86 0.04 10.88 10.30
N TYR A 87 0.75 9.97 10.97
CA TYR A 87 0.89 9.95 12.42
C TYR A 87 1.60 11.19 12.97
N PHE A 88 2.66 11.67 12.31
CA PHE A 88 3.41 12.85 12.73
C PHE A 88 2.80 14.19 12.28
N TYR A 89 1.89 14.19 11.30
CA TYR A 89 1.21 15.39 10.81
C TYR A 89 0.62 16.30 11.91
N PRO A 90 -0.16 15.79 12.89
CA PRO A 90 -0.71 16.66 13.94
C PRO A 90 0.38 17.32 14.80
N VAL A 91 1.49 16.64 15.06
CA VAL A 91 2.63 17.18 15.83
C VAL A 91 3.27 18.34 15.06
N ILE A 92 3.51 18.15 13.77
CA ILE A 92 4.08 19.19 12.89
C ILE A 92 3.13 20.38 12.80
N LYS A 93 1.82 20.13 12.63
CA LYS A 93 0.78 21.17 12.58
C LYS A 93 0.72 21.95 13.89
N HIS A 94 0.73 21.26 15.02
CA HIS A 94 0.71 21.89 16.33
C HIS A 94 1.95 22.77 16.56
N ALA A 95 3.14 22.29 16.20
CA ALA A 95 4.37 23.06 16.29
C ALA A 95 4.35 24.32 15.40
N LYS A 96 3.83 24.21 14.17
CA LYS A 96 3.65 25.36 13.26
C LYS A 96 2.70 26.41 13.82
N ASN A 97 1.50 25.99 14.24
CA ASN A 97 0.50 26.89 14.82
C ASN A 97 1.04 27.61 16.06
N LYS A 98 1.81 26.91 16.89
CA LYS A 98 2.47 27.52 18.06
C LYS A 98 3.49 28.58 17.67
N LEU A 99 4.32 28.30 16.66
CA LEU A 99 5.31 29.25 16.15
C LEU A 99 4.62 30.50 15.55
N ASP A 100 3.57 30.29 14.77
CA ASP A 100 2.79 31.36 14.12
C ASP A 100 2.08 32.23 15.16
N CYS A 101 1.53 31.61 16.22
CA CYS A 101 0.97 32.34 17.33
C CYS A 101 2.03 33.17 18.05
N GLU A 102 3.20 32.59 18.38
CA GLU A 102 4.27 33.31 19.09
C GLU A 102 4.74 34.53 18.28
N ALA A 103 4.86 34.40 16.96
CA ALA A 103 5.22 35.49 16.06
C ALA A 103 4.14 36.60 16.04
N THR A 104 2.87 36.22 15.92
CA THR A 104 1.73 37.15 15.94
C THR A 104 1.64 37.89 17.28
N ALA A 105 1.77 37.17 18.39
CA ALA A 105 1.72 37.72 19.73
C ALA A 105 2.88 38.69 19.99
N LYS A 106 4.11 38.37 19.56
CA LYS A 106 5.25 39.30 19.64
C LYS A 106 4.97 40.61 18.90
N ASN A 107 4.48 40.52 17.67
CA ASN A 107 4.16 41.70 16.86
C ASN A 107 3.06 42.54 17.50
N TYR A 108 2.03 41.90 18.06
CA TYR A 108 0.95 42.58 18.79
C TYR A 108 1.48 43.31 20.03
N ILE A 109 2.26 42.65 20.88
CA ILE A 109 2.82 43.24 22.11
C ILE A 109 3.73 44.43 21.79
N ILE A 110 4.60 44.29 20.79
CA ILE A 110 5.52 45.38 20.37
C ILE A 110 4.72 46.58 19.85
N LYS A 111 3.73 46.34 18.98
CA LYS A 111 2.94 47.39 18.32
C LYS A 111 2.03 48.14 19.30
N ASN A 112 1.35 47.41 20.18
CA ASN A 112 0.32 48.00 21.02
C ASN A 112 0.89 48.78 22.21
N LYS A 113 2.00 48.30 22.78
CA LYS A 113 2.46 48.75 24.08
C LYS A 113 3.68 49.69 23.97
N ASN A 114 4.06 50.10 22.75
CA ASN A 114 5.17 51.03 22.43
C ASN A 114 6.46 50.74 23.25
N ILE A 115 6.69 49.47 23.58
CA ILE A 115 7.63 49.08 24.62
C ILE A 115 9.04 49.06 24.05
N LYS A 116 9.71 50.20 24.05
CA LYS A 116 11.14 50.29 23.68
C LYS A 116 12.06 49.57 24.68
N ARG A 117 11.55 49.15 25.85
CA ARG A 117 12.36 48.66 27.00
C ARG A 117 12.09 47.21 27.44
N ILE A 118 11.33 46.41 26.68
CA ILE A 118 11.13 44.99 27.03
C ILE A 118 12.32 44.14 26.56
N THR A 119 12.77 43.23 27.41
CA THR A 119 13.84 42.29 27.04
C THR A 119 13.28 41.19 26.12
N LYS A 120 14.13 40.65 25.23
CA LYS A 120 13.74 39.53 24.34
C LYS A 120 13.18 38.32 25.09
N ARG A 121 13.64 38.10 26.34
CA ARG A 121 13.22 36.99 27.20
C ARG A 121 11.82 37.19 27.76
N GLU A 122 11.52 38.39 28.26
CA GLU A 122 10.17 38.76 28.74
C GLU A 122 9.16 38.73 27.60
N LEU A 123 9.52 39.27 26.43
CA LEU A 123 8.67 39.22 25.25
C LEU A 123 8.34 37.77 24.85
N LYS A 124 9.32 36.87 24.92
CA LYS A 124 9.11 35.44 24.67
C LYS A 124 8.17 34.82 25.71
N MET A 125 8.37 35.11 26.99
CA MET A 125 7.50 34.61 28.07
C MET A 125 6.05 35.07 27.87
N LEU A 126 5.83 36.36 27.64
CA LEU A 126 4.51 36.96 27.43
C LEU A 126 3.83 36.39 26.17
N SER A 127 4.52 36.34 25.04
CA SER A 127 3.97 35.78 23.80
C SER A 127 3.62 34.30 23.93
N THR A 128 4.44 33.51 24.64
CA THR A 128 4.10 32.11 24.91
C THR A 128 2.88 31.97 25.81
N ASN A 129 2.78 32.76 26.89
CA ASN A 129 1.63 32.69 27.80
C ASN A 129 0.32 33.05 27.08
N PHE A 130 0.35 34.11 26.27
CA PHE A 130 -0.76 34.52 25.43
C PHE A 130 -1.22 33.41 24.48
N CYS A 131 -0.27 32.71 23.84
CA CYS A 131 -0.57 31.59 22.95
C CYS A 131 -1.13 30.34 23.63
N TYR A 132 -1.00 30.23 24.94
CA TYR A 132 -1.61 29.16 25.74
C TYR A 132 -2.94 29.56 26.38
N GLY A 133 -3.50 30.72 26.01
CA GLY A 133 -4.75 31.22 26.60
C GLY A 133 -4.57 31.84 27.98
N GLY A 134 -3.34 32.24 28.34
CA GLY A 134 -3.11 33.09 29.50
C GLY A 134 -3.75 34.46 29.32
N GLU A 135 -4.18 35.05 30.42
CA GLU A 135 -4.79 36.38 30.50
C GLU A 135 -3.99 37.45 29.75
N GLU A 136 -4.71 38.42 29.20
CA GLU A 136 -4.15 39.44 28.33
C GLU A 136 -3.07 40.26 29.06
N VAL A 137 -2.05 40.69 28.31
CA VAL A 137 -0.88 41.45 28.81
C VAL A 137 -1.25 42.77 29.51
N TYR A 138 -2.52 43.18 29.46
CA TYR A 138 -3.09 44.34 30.15
C TYR A 138 -3.37 44.11 31.64
N GLU A 139 -3.73 42.89 32.06
CA GLU A 139 -4.01 42.62 33.49
C GLU A 139 -2.74 42.61 34.35
N ILE A 140 -1.59 42.28 33.75
CA ILE A 140 -0.29 42.26 34.43
C ILE A 140 0.15 43.67 34.88
N GLU A 141 -0.30 44.74 34.22
CA GLU A 141 -0.05 46.12 34.65
C GLU A 141 -0.97 46.54 35.81
N ASN A 142 -2.22 46.08 35.82
CA ASN A 142 -3.17 46.39 36.89
C ASN A 142 -2.85 45.69 38.22
N PHE A 143 -2.10 44.59 38.21
CA PHE A 143 -1.65 43.91 39.44
C PHE A 143 -0.42 44.55 40.10
N LYS A 144 0.24 45.51 39.44
CA LYS A 144 1.40 46.21 39.99
C LYS A 144 1.07 47.57 40.62
N ASN A 145 -0.20 47.96 40.62
CA ASN A 145 -0.69 49.17 41.28
C ASN A 145 -1.21 48.87 42.69
#